data_AF-A0A938G8Y8-F1
#
_entry.id   AF-A0A938G8Y8-F1
#
_cell.length_a   1.000
_cell.length_b   1.000
_cell.length_c   1.000
_cell.angle_alpha   90.00
_cell.angle_beta   90.00
_cell.angle_gamma   90.00
#
_symmetry.space_group_name_H-M   'P 1'
#
loop_
_entity.id
_entity.type
_entity.pdbx_description
1 polymer ?
#
loop_
_entity_poly.entity_id
_entity_poly.type
_entity_poly.pdbx_seq_one_letter_code
_entity_poly.pdbx_strand_id
1 'polypeptide(L)'
;MISAGSCLAKRRLHLPPEDRMRHSMPLTVEQIVEETRHWPPEKVGELVSRLAEHLHRSPPEIEIAWKAEIDRRMEEIQTGKVQGIPGEEVSARIGRILKR
;
A
#
# COMPACT_ATOMS: atom_id res chain seq x y z
N MET A 1 21.89 16.25 -73.10
CA MET A 1 22.06 17.39 -72.17
C MET A 1 21.69 16.92 -70.77
N ILE A 2 22.72 16.81 -69.92
CA ILE A 2 22.81 17.14 -68.49
C ILE A 2 21.55 16.98 -67.60
N SER A 3 21.72 16.07 -66.63
CA SER A 3 21.32 16.12 -65.21
C SER A 3 19.87 15.88 -64.79
N ALA A 4 19.67 14.73 -64.14
CA ALA A 4 18.88 14.67 -62.91
C ALA A 4 19.77 14.06 -61.83
N GLY A 5 20.33 14.93 -61.01
CA GLY A 5 21.14 14.56 -59.86
C GLY A 5 20.31 14.11 -58.66
N SER A 6 21.02 13.40 -57.80
CA SER A 6 20.89 13.41 -56.34
C SER A 6 19.83 12.51 -55.68
N CYS A 7 20.32 11.35 -55.26
CA CYS A 7 20.43 10.97 -53.84
C CYS A 7 19.12 10.88 -53.04
N LEU A 8 18.45 9.72 -53.11
CA LEU A 8 17.70 9.20 -51.96
C LEU A 8 18.59 8.21 -51.21
N ALA A 9 19.28 8.72 -50.19
CA ALA A 9 19.85 7.89 -49.14
C ALA A 9 18.73 7.01 -48.56
N LYS A 10 18.90 5.69 -48.70
CA LYS A 10 18.04 4.70 -48.08
C LYS A 10 18.09 4.92 -46.56
N ARG A 11 17.09 5.59 -46.00
CA ARG A 11 16.82 5.56 -44.56
C ARG A 11 16.52 4.11 -44.21
N ARG A 12 17.55 3.40 -43.75
CA ARG A 12 17.40 2.15 -43.02
C ARG A 12 16.54 2.52 -41.80
N LEU A 13 15.26 2.14 -41.83
CA LEU A 13 14.41 2.14 -40.64
C LEU A 13 15.09 1.18 -39.67
N HIS A 14 15.91 1.71 -38.77
CA HIS A 14 16.35 0.98 -37.61
C HIS A 14 15.18 1.02 -36.64
N LEU A 15 14.30 0.04 -36.75
CA LEU A 15 13.36 -0.27 -35.68
C LEU A 15 14.23 -0.67 -34.47
N PRO A 16 14.09 0.00 -33.31
CA PRO A 16 14.72 -0.48 -32.10
C PRO A 16 14.19 -1.89 -31.81
N PRO A 17 15.01 -2.81 -31.26
CA PRO A 17 14.53 -4.15 -30.97
C PRO A 17 13.34 -4.08 -30.00
N GLU A 18 12.18 -4.37 -30.57
CA GLU A 18 10.91 -4.72 -29.94
C GLU A 18 11.13 -5.98 -29.09
N ASP A 19 11.90 -5.92 -28.00
CA ASP A 19 12.14 -7.11 -27.16
C ASP A 19 12.55 -6.78 -25.72
N ARG A 20 11.88 -5.79 -25.15
CA ARG A 20 11.56 -5.82 -23.72
C ARG A 20 10.06 -6.02 -23.54
N MET A 21 9.52 -7.05 -24.20
CA MET A 21 8.70 -8.00 -23.46
C MET A 21 9.55 -8.55 -22.31
N ARG A 22 9.70 -7.74 -21.25
CA ARG A 22 9.91 -8.26 -19.92
C ARG A 22 8.68 -9.12 -19.69
N HIS A 23 8.79 -10.40 -20.04
CA HIS A 23 8.03 -11.43 -19.39
C HIS A 23 8.29 -11.19 -17.91
N SER A 24 7.36 -10.48 -17.26
CA SER A 24 7.41 -10.28 -15.83
C SER A 24 7.21 -11.67 -15.26
N MET A 25 8.30 -12.41 -15.05
CA MET A 25 8.26 -13.53 -14.14
C MET A 25 7.69 -12.94 -12.85
N PRO A 26 6.51 -13.40 -12.38
CA PRO A 26 5.96 -12.87 -11.15
C PRO A 26 7.02 -13.11 -10.06
N LEU A 27 7.39 -12.05 -9.35
CA LEU A 27 8.28 -12.18 -8.20
C LEU A 27 7.62 -13.16 -7.22
N THR A 28 8.32 -14.22 -6.87
CA THR A 28 7.81 -15.16 -5.87
C THR A 28 7.99 -14.57 -4.48
N VAL A 29 7.23 -15.07 -3.51
CA VAL A 29 7.36 -14.65 -2.11
C VAL A 29 8.78 -14.96 -1.62
N GLU A 30 9.34 -16.12 -1.98
CA GLU A 30 10.69 -16.55 -1.61
C GLU A 30 11.75 -15.58 -2.13
N GLN A 31 11.60 -15.08 -3.35
CA GLN A 31 12.52 -14.09 -3.91
C GLN A 31 12.46 -12.77 -3.14
N ILE A 32 11.27 -12.31 -2.77
CA ILE A 32 11.10 -11.09 -1.97
C ILE A 32 11.74 -11.26 -0.58
N VAL A 33 11.55 -12.42 0.05
CA VAL A 33 12.17 -12.72 1.34
C VAL A 33 13.68 -12.73 1.24
N GLU A 34 14.25 -13.41 0.24
CA GLU A 34 15.71 -13.51 0.09
C GLU A 34 16.36 -12.15 -0.21
N GLU A 35 15.78 -11.38 -1.13
CA GLU A 35 16.27 -10.05 -1.49
C GLU A 35 16.25 -9.07 -0.30
N THR A 36 15.20 -9.15 0.53
CA THR A 36 15.00 -8.20 1.64
C THR A 36 15.69 -8.62 2.94
N ARG A 37 16.18 -9.86 3.03
CA ARG A 37 16.81 -10.43 4.25
C ARG A 37 17.99 -9.60 4.78
N HIS A 38 18.71 -8.92 3.88
CA HIS A 38 19.91 -8.16 4.20
C HIS A 38 19.65 -6.64 4.32
N TRP A 39 18.40 -6.21 4.18
CA TRP A 39 18.06 -4.80 4.24
C TRP A 39 18.05 -4.28 5.69
N PRO A 40 18.24 -2.97 5.89
CA PRO A 40 17.99 -2.34 7.18
C PRO A 40 16.55 -2.60 7.67
N PRO A 41 16.32 -2.84 8.97
CA PRO A 41 15.00 -3.12 9.52
C PRO A 41 13.93 -2.08 9.14
N GLU A 42 14.32 -0.80 9.09
CA GLU A 42 13.42 0.30 8.75
C GLU A 42 12.91 0.19 7.31
N LYS A 43 13.75 -0.29 6.40
CA LYS A 43 13.39 -0.50 4.99
C LYS A 43 12.49 -1.71 4.79
N VAL A 44 12.73 -2.78 5.55
CA VAL A 44 11.82 -3.93 5.59
C VAL A 44 10.45 -3.52 6.16
N GLY A 45 10.44 -2.73 7.23
CA GLY A 45 9.22 -2.16 7.80
C GLY A 45 8.42 -1.34 6.79
N GLU A 46 9.09 -0.44 6.07
CA GLU A 46 8.47 0.36 5.00
C GLU A 46 7.84 -0.52 3.90
N LEU A 47 8.53 -1.59 3.47
CA LEU A 47 7.99 -2.53 2.48
C LEU A 47 6.73 -3.23 3.00
N VAL A 48 6.79 -3.76 4.22
CA VAL A 48 5.65 -4.44 4.86
C VAL A 48 4.45 -3.50 4.97
N SER A 49 4.64 -2.25 5.39
CA SER A 49 3.57 -1.25 5.46
C SER A 49 2.86 -1.05 4.12
N ARG A 50 3.62 -0.86 3.03
CA ARG A 50 3.05 -0.64 1.68
C ARG A 50 2.30 -1.86 1.13
N LEU A 51 2.80 -3.06 1.41
CA LEU A 51 2.12 -4.31 1.06
C LEU A 51 0.82 -4.46 1.86
N ALA A 52 0.88 -4.19 3.16
CA ALA A 52 -0.26 -4.28 4.05
C ALA A 52 -1.35 -3.25 3.69
N GLU A 53 -0.99 -2.02 3.32
CA GLU A 53 -1.95 -0.99 2.86
C GLU A 53 -2.84 -1.49 1.69
N HIS A 54 -2.30 -2.31 0.79
CA HIS A 54 -3.09 -2.91 -0.29
C HIS A 54 -3.99 -4.04 0.19
N LEU A 55 -3.58 -4.79 1.21
CA LEU A 55 -4.33 -5.90 1.78
C LEU A 55 -5.47 -5.44 2.70
N HIS A 56 -5.33 -4.27 3.34
CA HIS A 56 -6.30 -3.73 4.29
C HIS A 56 -7.55 -3.11 3.65
N ARG A 57 -7.88 -3.45 2.40
CA ARG A 57 -9.13 -2.99 1.82
C ARG A 57 -10.26 -3.89 2.31
N SER A 58 -11.02 -3.42 3.31
CA SER A 58 -12.25 -4.13 3.68
C SER A 58 -13.23 -4.11 2.50
N PRO A 59 -14.10 -5.12 2.39
CA PRO A 59 -15.20 -5.06 1.43
C PRO A 59 -15.99 -3.75 1.59
N PRO A 60 -16.47 -3.11 0.50
CA PRO A 60 -17.21 -1.86 0.59
C PRO A 60 -18.37 -1.89 1.59
N GLU A 61 -19.03 -3.04 1.72
CA GLU A 61 -20.14 -3.27 2.65
C GLU A 61 -19.69 -3.17 4.11
N ILE A 62 -18.47 -3.63 4.41
CA ILE A 62 -17.87 -3.55 5.74
C ILE A 62 -17.50 -2.10 6.06
N GLU A 63 -16.90 -1.37 5.12
CA GLU A 63 -16.59 0.05 5.29
C GLU A 63 -17.86 0.89 5.53
N ILE A 64 -18.94 0.61 4.79
CA ILE A 64 -20.25 1.27 4.98
C ILE A 64 -20.80 0.96 6.38
N ALA A 65 -20.76 -0.30 6.82
CA ALA A 65 -21.24 -0.71 8.14
C ALA A 65 -20.42 -0.05 9.27
N TRP A 66 -19.09 0.01 9.12
CA TRP A 66 -18.22 0.71 10.07
C TRP A 66 -18.51 2.19 10.14
N LYS A 67 -18.71 2.85 8.98
CA LYS A 67 -19.08 4.27 8.96
C LYS A 67 -20.40 4.52 9.69
N ALA A 68 -21.43 3.72 9.43
CA ALA A 68 -22.71 3.84 10.12
C ALA A 68 -22.57 3.64 11.63
N GLU A 69 -21.75 2.69 12.07
CA GLU A 69 -21.49 2.45 13.49
C GLU A 69 -20.71 3.59 14.16
N ILE A 70 -19.72 4.18 13.47
CA ILE A 70 -18.99 5.35 13.96
C ILE A 70 -19.94 6.52 14.15
N ASP A 71 -20.75 6.84 13.13
CA ASP A 71 -21.70 7.94 13.17
C ASP A 71 -22.70 7.74 14.33
N ARG A 72 -23.22 6.51 14.51
CA ARG A 72 -24.09 6.13 15.62
C ARG A 72 -23.40 6.31 16.98
N ARG A 73 -22.18 5.80 17.17
CA ARG A 73 -21.46 5.90 18.46
C ARG A 73 -21.08 7.33 18.81
N MET A 74 -20.72 8.13 17.82
CA MET A 74 -20.44 9.55 18.01
C MET A 74 -21.67 10.28 18.53
N GLU A 75 -22.84 10.05 17.93
CA GLU A 75 -24.10 10.63 18.41
C GLU A 75 -24.42 10.17 19.84
N GLU A 76 -24.27 8.89 20.14
CA GLU A 76 -24.53 8.38 21.49
C GLU A 76 -23.66 9.01 22.57
N ILE A 77 -22.38 9.26 22.25
CA ILE A 77 -21.45 9.93 23.16
C ILE A 77 -21.79 11.41 23.29
N GLN A 78 -22.02 12.10 22.17
CA GLN A 78 -22.30 13.55 22.16
C GLN A 78 -23.61 13.91 22.84
N THR A 79 -24.64 13.06 22.70
CA THR A 79 -25.94 13.23 23.35
C THR A 79 -25.95 12.75 24.80
N GLY A 80 -24.87 12.12 25.26
CA GLY A 80 -24.78 11.54 26.60
C GLY A 80 -25.62 10.26 26.79
N LYS A 81 -26.18 9.69 25.72
CA LYS A 81 -26.85 8.38 25.74
C LYS A 81 -25.89 7.27 26.17
N VAL A 82 -24.60 7.41 25.86
CA VAL A 82 -23.51 6.58 26.39
C VAL A 82 -22.50 7.49 27.09
N GLN A 83 -22.22 7.21 28.37
CA GLN A 83 -21.11 7.86 29.06
C GLN A 83 -19.80 7.12 28.83
N GLY A 84 -18.77 7.88 28.43
CA GLY A 84 -17.39 7.39 28.43
C GLY A 84 -16.86 7.21 29.85
N ILE A 85 -15.87 6.34 30.00
CA ILE A 85 -15.10 6.21 31.23
C ILE A 85 -13.91 7.17 31.14
N PRO A 86 -13.61 7.96 32.18
CA PRO A 86 -12.43 8.81 32.17
C PRO A 86 -11.14 8.02 31.98
N GLY A 87 -10.21 8.55 31.18
CA GLY A 87 -8.99 7.84 30.80
C GLY A 87 -8.07 7.53 31.98
N GLU A 88 -8.07 8.40 33.00
CA GLU A 88 -7.33 8.21 34.25
C GLU A 88 -7.88 7.02 35.06
N GLU A 89 -9.19 6.78 35.04
CA GLU A 89 -9.80 5.65 35.72
C GLU A 89 -9.38 4.33 35.06
N VAL A 90 -9.41 4.29 33.72
CA VAL A 90 -8.93 3.15 32.93
C VAL A 90 -7.45 2.89 33.20
N SER A 91 -6.63 3.94 33.20
CA SER A 91 -5.18 3.85 33.45
C SER A 91 -4.88 3.34 34.86
N ALA A 92 -5.59 3.85 35.87
CA ALA A 92 -5.46 3.39 37.25
C ALA A 92 -5.86 1.91 37.40
N ARG A 93 -6.89 1.46 36.67
CA ARG A 93 -7.29 0.05 36.64
C ARG A 93 -6.23 -0.83 36.01
N ILE A 94 -5.65 -0.44 34.87
CA ILE A 94 -4.54 -1.14 34.22
C ILE A 94 -3.35 -1.24 35.18
N GLY A 95 -2.98 -0.14 35.84
CA GLY A 95 -1.88 -0.12 36.81
C GLY A 95 -2.08 -1.09 37.98
N ARG A 96 -3.31 -1.28 38.48
CA ARG A 96 -3.61 -2.29 39.51
C ARG A 96 -3.47 -3.73 39.00
N ILE A 97 -3.82 -3.99 37.74
CA ILE A 97 -3.70 -5.32 37.13
C ILE A 97 -2.22 -5.69 36.91
N LEU A 98 -1.41 -4.72 36.48
CA LEU A 98 0.00 -4.96 36.15
C LEU A 98 0.93 -5.01 37.37
N LYS A 99 0.54 -4.40 38.50
CA LYS A 99 1.27 -4.52 39.77
C LYS A 99 1.02 -5.91 40.37
N ARG A 100 1.86 -6.87 39.98
CA ARG A 100 1.99 -8.19 40.60
C ARG A 100 2.82 -8.14 41.88
#